data_AF-A0A7C9VDE9-F1
#
_entry.id   AF-A0A7C9VDE9-F1
#
_cell.length_a   1.000
_cell.length_b   1.000
_cell.length_c   1.000
_cell.angle_alpha   90.00
_cell.angle_beta   90.00
_cell.angle_gamma   90.00
#
_symmetry.space_group_name_H-M   'P 1'
#
loop_
_entity.id
_entity.type
_entity.pdbx_description
1 polymer ?
#
loop_
_entity_poly.entity_id
_entity_poly.type
_entity_poly.pdbx_seq_one_letter_code
_entity_poly.pdbx_strand_id
1 'polypeptide(L)' 'MTKVNSLKLLDAVMSAPGFPKSSGMHIVHAEPGRVTIALPRKPELLQFAGHFHGGVITALADQAAGAATTTALPEGKI' A
#
# COMPACT_ATOMS: atom_id res chain seq x y z
N MET A 1 -12.00 23.63 10.00
CA MET A 1 -11.23 23.08 8.87
C MET A 1 -11.04 21.60 9.15
N THR A 2 -11.62 20.75 8.31
CA THR A 2 -11.85 19.33 8.62
C THR A 2 -10.61 18.53 8.26
N LYS A 3 -9.96 17.93 9.26
CA LYS A 3 -8.81 17.03 9.04
C LYS A 3 -9.14 16.01 7.96
N VAL A 4 -8.45 16.03 6.83
CA VAL A 4 -8.48 14.90 5.91
C VAL A 4 -7.80 13.75 6.64
N ASN A 5 -8.60 12.79 7.10
CA ASN A 5 -8.08 11.64 7.83
C ASN A 5 -7.21 10.83 6.85
N SER A 6 -5.88 10.91 6.98
CA SER A 6 -4.93 10.20 6.12
C SER A 6 -5.24 8.71 6.02
N LEU A 7 -5.77 8.09 7.08
CA LEU A 7 -6.23 6.70 7.06
C LEU A 7 -7.38 6.48 6.06
N LYS A 8 -8.34 7.40 5.98
CA LYS A 8 -9.42 7.33 4.97
C LYS A 8 -8.88 7.47 3.54
N LEU A 9 -7.86 8.30 3.34
CA LEU A 9 -7.22 8.44 2.04
C LEU A 9 -6.49 7.15 1.65
N LEU A 10 -5.75 6.55 2.59
CA LEU A 10 -5.08 5.29 2.37
C LEU A 10 -6.07 4.18 2.00
N ASP A 11 -7.16 4.02 2.76
CA ASP A 11 -8.19 3.02 2.47
C ASP A 11 -8.83 3.22 1.08
N ALA A 12 -9.06 4.48 0.69
CA ALA A 12 -9.59 4.81 -0.62
C ALA A 12 -8.62 4.45 -1.75
N VAL A 13 -7.33 4.76 -1.60
CA VAL A 13 -6.28 4.42 -2.57
C VAL A 13 -6.15 2.89 -2.70
N MET A 14 -6.12 2.16 -1.59
CA MET A 14 -6.00 0.70 -1.59
C MET A 14 -7.22 0.01 -2.22
N SER A 15 -8.40 0.63 -2.12
CA SER A 15 -9.67 0.09 -2.66
C SER A 15 -9.94 0.50 -4.11
N ALA A 16 -9.18 1.45 -4.66
CA ALA A 16 -9.32 1.93 -6.02
C ALA A 16 -8.87 0.85 -7.04
N PRO A 17 -9.46 0.82 -8.25
CA PRO A 17 -8.98 -0.08 -9.31
C PRO A 17 -7.50 0.14 -9.60
N GLY A 18 -6.76 -0.95 -9.84
CA GLY A 18 -5.33 -0.90 -10.13
C GLY A 18 -4.55 -2.00 -9.42
N PHE A 19 -3.23 -1.88 -9.48
CA PHE A 19 -2.32 -2.91 -8.99
C PHE A 19 -2.49 -3.25 -7.49
N PRO A 20 -2.63 -2.29 -6.55
CA PRO A 20 -2.83 -2.63 -5.12
C PRO A 20 -4.05 -3.51 -4.89
N LYS A 21 -5.19 -3.15 -5.49
CA LYS A 21 -6.43 -3.91 -5.38
C LYS A 21 -6.35 -5.28 -6.06
N SER A 22 -5.81 -5.36 -7.27
CA SER A 22 -5.75 -6.64 -8.02
C SER A 22 -4.76 -7.63 -7.38
N SER A 23 -3.62 -7.14 -6.90
CA SER A 23 -2.64 -7.96 -6.16
C SER A 23 -3.18 -8.38 -4.77
N GLY A 24 -4.13 -7.64 -4.21
CA GLY A 24 -4.74 -7.94 -2.90
C GLY A 24 -3.98 -7.33 -1.73
N MET A 25 -3.16 -6.30 -1.98
CA MET A 25 -2.52 -5.56 -0.91
C MET A 25 -3.57 -4.94 0.01
N HIS A 26 -3.30 -4.95 1.31
CA HIS A 26 -4.16 -4.33 2.31
C HIS A 26 -3.33 -3.82 3.49
N ILE A 27 -3.81 -2.75 4.11
CA ILE A 27 -3.17 -2.16 5.28
C ILE A 27 -3.47 -3.01 6.50
N VAL A 28 -2.42 -3.36 7.24
CA VAL A 28 -2.52 -4.08 8.52
C VAL A 28 -2.46 -3.09 9.68
N HIS A 29 -1.63 -2.05 9.54
CA HIS A 29 -1.43 -1.03 10.55
C HIS A 29 -1.00 0.29 9.90
N ALA A 30 -1.44 1.41 10.45
CA ALA A 30 -1.03 2.73 10.00
C ALA A 30 -1.02 3.72 11.18
N GLU A 31 0.10 4.42 11.32
CA GLU A 31 0.33 5.54 12.22
C GLU A 31 1.16 6.61 11.47
N PRO A 32 1.24 7.86 11.96
CA PRO A 32 2.01 8.91 11.28
C PRO A 32 3.47 8.51 11.02
N GLY A 33 3.85 8.42 9.75
CA GLY A 33 5.19 8.06 9.30
C GLY A 33 5.47 6.56 9.27
N ARG A 34 4.50 5.70 9.60
CA ARG A 34 4.71 4.24 9.61
C ARG A 34 3.46 3.49 9.20
N VAL A 35 3.57 2.71 8.13
CA VAL A 35 2.48 1.88 7.61
C VAL A 35 2.98 0.46 7.36
N THR A 36 2.16 -0.52 7.69
CA THR A 36 2.38 -1.93 7.38
C THR A 36 1.33 -2.38 6.37
N ILE A 37 1.78 -2.90 5.23
CA ILE A 37 0.94 -3.47 4.18
C ILE A 37 1.24 -4.97 4.07
N ALA A 38 0.19 -5.79 3.99
CA ALA A 38 0.30 -7.21 3.72
C ALA A 38 -0.15 -7.53 2.30
N LEU A 39 0.44 -8.57 1.72
CA LEU A 39 0.12 -9.08 0.40
C LEU A 39 -0.15 -10.60 0.48
N PRO A 40 -1.36 -11.07 0.13
CA PRO A 40 -1.64 -12.48 0.06
C PRO A 40 -0.84 -13.13 -1.07
N ARG A 41 -0.39 -14.36 -0.85
CA ARG A 41 0.26 -15.18 -1.88
C ARG A 41 -0.78 -15.59 -2.93
N LYS A 42 -0.54 -15.25 -4.19
CA LYS A 42 -1.36 -15.68 -5.34
C LYS A 42 -0.46 -16.21 -6.47
N PRO A 43 -0.89 -17.23 -7.25
CA PRO A 43 -0.08 -17.80 -8.32
C PRO A 43 0.47 -16.76 -9.32
N GLU A 44 -0.34 -15.79 -9.71
CA GLU A 44 0.00 -14.72 -10.66
C GLU A 44 1.02 -13.70 -10.13
N LEU A 45 1.36 -13.76 -8.84
CA LEU A 45 2.36 -12.89 -8.20
C LEU A 45 3.71 -13.59 -8.02
N LEU A 46 3.81 -14.86 -8.41
CA LEU A 46 5.00 -15.67 -8.23
C LEU A 46 5.86 -15.70 -9.49
N GLN A 47 7.17 -15.86 -9.31
CA GLN A 47 8.09 -16.24 -10.37
C GLN A 47 8.07 -17.78 -10.57
N PHE A 48 8.72 -18.27 -11.64
CA PHE A 48 8.70 -19.67 -12.11
C PHE A 48 9.05 -20.76 -11.07
N ALA A 49 9.86 -20.45 -10.06
CA ALA A 49 10.24 -21.31 -8.93
C ALA A 49 9.35 -21.12 -7.69
N GLY A 50 8.22 -20.42 -7.80
CA GLY A 50 7.22 -20.32 -6.74
C GLY A 50 7.52 -19.32 -5.62
N HIS A 51 8.53 -18.47 -5.75
CA HIS A 51 8.73 -17.32 -4.86
C HIS A 51 7.97 -16.10 -5.39
N PHE A 52 7.78 -15.05 -4.59
CA PHE A 52 7.26 -13.79 -5.14
C PHE A 52 8.20 -13.26 -6.22
N HIS A 53 7.63 -12.72 -7.30
CA HIS A 53 8.42 -12.04 -8.33
C HIS A 53 9.11 -10.81 -7.72
N GLY A 54 10.35 -10.53 -8.12
CA GLY A 54 11.11 -9.39 -7.57
C GLY A 54 10.37 -8.06 -7.73
N GLY A 55 9.74 -7.84 -8.89
CA GLY A 55 8.89 -6.67 -9.13
C GLY A 55 7.66 -6.56 -8.21
N VAL A 56 7.11 -7.69 -7.74
CA VAL A 56 6.00 -7.68 -6.76
C VAL A 56 6.51 -7.25 -5.39
N ILE A 57 7.69 -7.73 -4.98
CA ILE A 57 8.34 -7.31 -3.72
C ILE A 57 8.63 -5.81 -3.76
N THR A 58 9.23 -5.32 -4.85
CA THR A 58 9.52 -3.90 -5.02
C THR A 58 8.25 -3.06 -5.01
N ALA A 59 7.18 -3.49 -5.68
CA ALA A 59 5.93 -2.76 -5.69
C ALA A 59 5.25 -2.74 -4.31
N LEU A 60 5.36 -3.80 -3.51
CA LEU A 60 4.88 -3.79 -2.12
C LEU A 60 5.66 -2.77 -1.27
N ALA A 61 6.98 -2.72 -1.42
CA ALA A 61 7.83 -1.77 -0.72
C ALA A 61 7.53 -0.32 -1.13
N ASP A 62 7.35 -0.06 -2.42
CA ASP A 62 6.97 1.25 -2.97
C ASP A 62 5.63 1.73 -2.39
N GLN A 63 4.61 0.87 -2.40
CA GLN A 63 3.30 1.19 -1.83
C GLN A 63 3.38 1.47 -0.32
N ALA A 64 4.16 0.70 0.43
CA ALA A 64 4.35 0.93 1.86
C ALA A 64 5.06 2.27 2.13
N ALA A 65 6.07 2.63 1.33
CA ALA A 65 6.79 3.89 1.47
C ALA A 65 5.92 5.10 1.10
N GLY A 66 5.15 5.01 0.01
CA GLY A 66 4.18 6.03 -0.37
C GLY A 66 3.14 6.24 0.72
N ALA A 67 2.54 5.16 1.22
CA ALA A 67 1.56 5.23 2.30
C ALA A 67 2.13 5.85 3.58
N ALA A 68 3.33 5.44 4.02
CA ALA A 68 3.98 6.02 5.18
C ALA A 68 4.23 7.53 5.00
N THR A 69 4.68 7.94 3.82
CA THR A 69 4.89 9.36 3.49
C THR A 69 3.58 10.15 3.54
N THR A 70 2.50 9.62 2.95
CA THR A 70 1.17 10.26 2.98
C THR A 70 0.66 10.48 4.41
N THR A 71 0.98 9.58 5.35
CA THR A 71 0.58 9.76 6.76
C THR A 71 1.40 10.81 7.52
N ALA A 72 2.59 11.17 7.01
CA ALA A 72 3.51 12.12 7.65
C ALA A 72 3.45 13.53 7.04
N LEU A 73 2.94 13.68 5.82
CA LEU A 73 2.85 14.97 5.15
C LEU A 73 1.79 15.90 5.78
N PRO A 74 2.01 17.24 5.75
CA PRO A 74 0.99 18.20 6.13
C PRO A 74 -0.27 18.09 5.25
N GLU A 75 -1.41 18.51 5.78
CA GLU A 75 -2.67 18.50 5.03
C GLU A 75 -2.57 19.26 3.70
N GLY A 76 -3.17 18.70 2.65
CA GLY A 76 -3.17 19.28 1.30
C GLY A 76 -1.84 19.15 0.55
N LYS A 77 -0.88 18.38 1.06
CA LYS A 77 0.35 18.01 0.35
C LYS A 77 0.30 16.53 -0.01
N ILE A 78 0.29 16.25 -1.32
CA ILE A 78 0.42 14.92 -1.92
C ILE A 78 1.46 15.04 -3.03
#